data_AF-A0A7G3A205-F1
#
_entry.id   AF-A0A7G3A205-F1
#
_cell.length_a   1.000
_cell.length_b   1.000
_cell.length_c   1.000
_cell.angle_alpha   90.00
_cell.angle_beta   90.00
_cell.angle_gamma   90.00
#
_symmetry.space_group_name_H-M   'P 1'
#
loop_
_entity.id
_entity.type
_entity.pdbx_description
1 polymer ?
#
loop_
_entity_poly.entity_id
_entity_poly.type
_entity_poly.pdbx_seq_one_letter_code
_entity_poly.pdbx_strand_id
1 'polypeptide(L)'
;MLSNSGAGLSAELGLGTRIAARNNLNIFFPRQCGDLPERERALRQSPVMAGIGYQLAETGPDLRTDWENALKMLQGRTAFPGDGQYFANDPVELLGILSGILVLEPNGGPHSHWLSELLRQGLSSKAFKTPITLFAARLAHEQLDPAFDMSQYPFDPADLLRGDLLLMTSAILFAFNSSGAGLLPAVEEAFAEIVLGNEIRLNTPAEAAAAILLCQRISDRILLELRGDVSAIDRIVSLCRRFPLLLKPIQNRHAKRTPFEINDEYDVQDLFHGILRLHFDDVRPEEVSPSVAGGSSRVDFLLKHERLVVEAKFMGQSMSQKKLRSQLIEDITLYAAMDHVDTLVCLVYDPDLKCTNPRAIETDLQNSIGRLEVRIIVCPQGQ
;
A
#
# COMPACT_ATOMS: atom_id res chain seq x y z
N MET A 1 -15.47 28.04 19.42
CA MET A 1 -15.32 27.57 20.80
C MET A 1 -15.48 26.05 20.81
N LEU A 2 -14.38 25.31 20.65
CA LEU A 2 -14.34 23.87 20.87
C LEU A 2 -13.88 23.67 22.31
N SER A 3 -14.79 23.19 23.14
CA SER A 3 -14.59 23.00 24.57
C SER A 3 -13.61 21.86 24.86
N ASN A 4 -12.60 22.18 25.67
CA ASN A 4 -11.77 21.31 26.51
C ASN A 4 -12.52 20.08 27.07
N SER A 5 -12.53 19.00 26.30
CA SER A 5 -12.76 17.62 26.76
C SER A 5 -11.68 16.77 26.08
N GLY A 6 -11.21 15.69 26.70
CA GLY A 6 -10.06 14.86 26.26
C GLY A 6 -10.19 14.17 24.89
N ALA A 7 -10.58 14.90 23.84
CA ALA A 7 -11.01 14.45 22.53
C ALA A 7 -9.87 14.07 21.57
N GLY A 8 -8.64 13.91 22.06
CA GLY A 8 -7.46 13.68 21.21
C GLY A 8 -6.93 12.24 21.18
N LEU A 9 -7.37 11.36 22.07
CA LEU A 9 -6.70 10.08 22.34
C LEU A 9 -7.73 8.95 22.43
N SER A 10 -7.83 8.13 21.39
CA SER A 10 -8.70 6.96 21.32
C SER A 10 -8.07 5.83 20.53
N ALA A 11 -8.53 4.60 20.77
CA ALA A 11 -8.08 3.43 20.03
C ALA A 11 -8.36 3.58 18.52
N GLU A 12 -9.53 4.12 18.17
CA GLU A 12 -9.98 4.43 16.81
C GLU A 12 -9.04 5.38 16.06
N LEU A 13 -8.60 6.46 16.70
CA LEU A 13 -7.67 7.39 16.08
C LEU A 13 -6.28 6.76 15.91
N GLY A 14 -5.87 5.88 16.84
CA GLY A 14 -4.65 5.08 16.69
C GLY A 14 -4.73 4.11 15.50
N LEU A 15 -5.86 3.41 15.34
CA LEU A 15 -6.10 2.52 14.22
C LEU A 15 -6.09 3.28 12.89
N GLY A 16 -6.80 4.42 12.79
CA GLY A 16 -6.80 5.29 11.61
C GLY A 16 -5.41 5.80 11.25
N THR A 17 -4.60 6.20 12.25
CA THR A 17 -3.22 6.64 12.05
C THR A 17 -2.34 5.52 11.50
N ARG A 18 -2.49 4.30 12.04
CA ARG A 18 -1.78 3.12 11.53
C ARG A 18 -2.15 2.79 10.09
N ILE A 19 -3.44 2.85 9.75
CA ILE A 19 -3.91 2.65 8.37
C ILE A 19 -3.25 3.68 7.44
N ALA A 20 -3.26 4.96 7.82
CA ALA A 20 -2.68 6.03 7.02
C ALA A 20 -1.17 5.86 6.82
N ALA A 21 -0.42 5.58 7.90
CA ALA A 21 1.02 5.36 7.86
C ALA A 21 1.38 4.14 6.99
N ARG A 22 0.63 3.05 7.11
CA ARG A 22 0.90 1.81 6.37
C ARG A 22 0.60 1.92 4.88
N ASN A 23 -0.40 2.71 4.50
CA ASN A 23 -0.89 2.80 3.12
C ASN A 23 -0.51 4.11 2.43
N ASN A 24 0.39 4.92 3.00
CA ASN A 24 0.81 6.22 2.48
C ASN A 24 -0.36 7.17 2.17
N LEU A 25 -1.39 7.16 3.02
CA LEU A 25 -2.49 8.12 2.87
C LEU A 25 -2.01 9.50 3.35
N ASN A 26 -2.21 10.52 2.51
CA ASN A 26 -2.06 11.92 2.90
C ASN A 26 -3.26 12.38 3.75
N ILE A 27 -3.48 11.74 4.90
CA ILE A 27 -4.50 12.12 5.88
C ILE A 27 -3.77 12.55 7.15
N PHE A 28 -4.02 13.79 7.57
CA PHE A 28 -3.41 14.33 8.77
C PHE A 28 -4.28 13.99 9.99
N PHE A 29 -3.97 12.85 10.64
CA PHE A 29 -4.44 12.58 11.98
C PHE A 29 -3.43 13.12 13.00
N PRO A 30 -3.85 13.83 14.06
CA PRO A 30 -2.92 14.29 15.09
C PRO A 30 -2.25 13.07 15.75
N ARG A 31 -0.90 13.10 15.84
CA ARG A 31 -0.14 12.06 16.52
C ARG A 31 -0.54 11.98 17.98
N GLN A 32 -0.82 10.77 18.46
CA GLN A 32 -1.16 10.54 19.88
C GLN A 32 0.07 10.47 20.80
N CYS A 33 1.28 10.52 20.23
CA CYS A 33 2.56 10.39 20.93
C CYS A 33 3.14 11.74 21.46
N GLY A 34 2.35 12.81 21.51
CA GLY A 34 2.78 14.10 22.07
C GLY A 34 3.00 14.09 23.59
N ASP A 35 3.29 15.26 24.17
CA ASP A 35 3.30 15.47 25.62
C ASP A 35 1.91 15.22 26.19
N LEU A 36 1.70 14.02 26.69
CA LEU A 36 0.48 13.56 27.36
C LEU A 36 0.44 14.13 28.79
N PRO A 37 -0.48 15.05 29.12
CA PRO A 37 -0.67 15.49 30.50
C PRO A 37 -1.08 14.29 31.36
N GLU A 38 -0.45 14.12 32.53
CA GLU A 38 -0.71 12.96 33.41
C GLU A 38 -0.59 11.59 32.69
N ARG A 39 0.44 11.45 31.86
CA ARG A 39 0.67 10.30 30.97
C ARG A 39 0.43 8.92 31.60
N GLU A 40 0.95 8.68 32.80
CA GLU A 40 0.74 7.41 33.53
C GLU A 40 -0.74 7.16 33.84
N ARG A 41 -1.51 8.20 34.17
CA ARG A 41 -2.95 8.11 34.44
C ARG A 41 -3.73 7.88 33.16
N ALA A 42 -3.34 8.52 32.05
CA ALA A 42 -3.96 8.34 30.75
C ALA A 42 -3.81 6.89 30.25
N LEU A 43 -2.60 6.31 30.39
CA LEU A 43 -2.30 4.93 29.99
C LEU A 43 -3.04 3.85 30.80
N ARG A 44 -3.66 4.19 31.94
CA ARG A 44 -4.53 3.25 32.69
C ARG A 44 -5.86 2.97 32.00
N GLN A 45 -6.23 3.80 31.02
CA GLN A 45 -7.43 3.65 30.21
C GLN A 45 -7.10 2.81 28.98
N SER A 46 -7.74 1.65 28.85
CA SER A 46 -7.54 0.72 27.74
C SER A 46 -7.68 1.36 26.35
N PRO A 47 -8.65 2.26 26.08
CA PRO A 47 -8.73 2.93 24.78
C PRO A 47 -7.50 3.77 24.43
N VAL A 48 -6.95 4.51 25.40
CA VAL A 48 -5.76 5.35 25.21
C VAL A 48 -4.52 4.48 25.03
N MET A 49 -4.40 3.43 25.85
CA MET A 49 -3.30 2.47 25.75
C MET A 49 -3.27 1.78 24.39
N ALA A 50 -4.43 1.35 23.88
CA ALA A 50 -4.55 0.75 22.56
C ALA A 50 -4.21 1.72 21.43
N GLY A 51 -4.68 2.97 21.51
CA GLY A 51 -4.36 4.03 20.54
C GLY A 51 -2.85 4.29 20.41
N ILE A 52 -2.15 4.33 21.54
CA ILE A 52 -0.68 4.42 21.60
C ILE A 52 -0.02 3.12 21.12
N GLY A 53 -0.60 1.97 21.45
CA GLY A 53 -0.10 0.65 21.02
C GLY A 53 0.03 0.52 19.49
N TYR A 54 -0.91 1.09 18.73
CA TYR A 54 -0.83 1.14 17.27
C TYR A 54 0.37 1.94 16.73
N GLN A 55 0.86 2.89 17.51
CA GLN A 55 1.94 3.83 17.14
C GLN A 55 3.25 3.57 17.89
N LEU A 56 3.32 2.54 18.76
CA LEU A 56 4.43 2.31 19.71
C LEU A 56 5.82 2.18 19.05
N ALA A 57 5.86 1.76 17.78
CA ALA A 57 7.10 1.67 17.01
C ALA A 57 7.74 3.04 16.75
N GLU A 58 6.93 4.10 16.66
CA GLU A 58 7.33 5.48 16.34
C GLU A 58 7.57 6.34 17.59
N THR A 59 7.34 5.78 18.79
CA THR A 59 7.43 6.50 20.06
C THR A 59 8.84 6.49 20.64
N GLY A 60 9.18 7.50 21.43
CA GLY A 60 10.43 7.53 22.21
C GLY A 60 10.52 6.43 23.29
N PRO A 61 11.73 6.16 23.81
CA PRO A 61 11.98 5.09 24.78
C PRO A 61 11.21 5.27 26.10
N ASP A 62 11.03 6.52 26.55
CA ASP A 62 10.30 6.82 27.78
C ASP A 62 8.83 6.40 27.67
N LEU A 63 8.15 6.75 26.56
CA LEU A 63 6.75 6.36 26.35
C LEU A 63 6.60 4.85 26.28
N ARG A 64 7.56 4.18 25.66
CA ARG A 64 7.56 2.72 25.53
C ARG A 64 7.64 2.05 26.90
N THR A 65 8.47 2.60 27.78
CA THR A 65 8.62 2.13 29.17
C THR A 65 7.33 2.36 29.97
N ASP A 66 6.73 3.55 29.85
CA ASP A 66 5.45 3.88 30.50
C ASP A 66 4.32 2.96 30.02
N TRP A 67 4.29 2.67 28.72
CA TRP A 67 3.31 1.78 28.10
C TRP A 67 3.47 0.33 28.57
N GLU A 68 4.71 -0.18 28.66
CA GLU A 68 4.99 -1.52 29.21
C GLU A 68 4.57 -1.62 30.70
N ASN A 69 4.80 -0.58 31.49
CA ASN A 69 4.35 -0.54 32.88
C ASN A 69 2.82 -0.56 32.99
N ALA A 70 2.12 0.19 32.14
CA ALA A 70 0.67 0.16 32.05
C ALA A 70 0.14 -1.23 31.63
N LEU A 71 0.85 -1.91 30.72
CA LEU A 71 0.54 -3.29 30.33
C LEU A 71 0.62 -4.25 31.52
N LYS A 72 1.69 -4.19 32.33
CA LYS A 72 1.82 -5.01 33.54
C LYS A 72 0.66 -4.78 34.53
N MET A 73 0.19 -3.54 34.66
CA MET A 73 -1.00 -3.23 35.47
C MET A 73 -2.29 -3.82 34.87
N LEU A 74 -2.43 -3.80 33.54
CA LEU A 74 -3.57 -4.38 32.84
C LEU A 74 -3.63 -5.91 33.02
N GLN A 75 -2.47 -6.58 32.97
CA GLN A 75 -2.34 -8.03 33.20
C GLN A 75 -2.81 -8.47 34.59
N GLY A 76 -2.72 -7.59 35.59
CA GLY A 76 -3.19 -7.85 36.96
C GLY A 76 -4.71 -7.75 37.14
N ARG A 77 -5.48 -7.34 36.11
CA ARG A 77 -6.95 -7.24 36.17
C ARG A 77 -7.61 -8.57 35.79
N THR A 78 -8.84 -8.78 36.23
CA THR A 78 -9.64 -9.95 35.85
C THR A 78 -9.92 -9.97 34.35
N ALA A 79 -9.52 -11.03 33.64
CA ALA A 79 -9.56 -11.12 32.18
C ALA A 79 -10.97 -11.02 31.56
N PHE A 80 -12.01 -11.47 32.25
CA PHE A 80 -13.40 -11.39 31.79
C PHE A 80 -14.33 -11.13 32.99
N PRO A 81 -14.54 -9.87 33.40
CA PRO A 81 -15.58 -9.53 34.35
C PRO A 81 -16.95 -9.82 33.73
N GLY A 82 -17.88 -10.35 34.54
CA GLY A 82 -19.24 -10.73 34.08
C GLY A 82 -20.04 -9.59 33.43
N ASP A 83 -19.60 -8.34 33.61
CA ASP A 83 -20.24 -7.12 33.13
C ASP A 83 -19.88 -6.74 31.68
N GLY A 84 -18.99 -7.50 31.02
CA GLY A 84 -18.66 -7.33 29.59
C GLY A 84 -17.74 -6.14 29.25
N GLN A 85 -17.42 -5.27 30.21
CA GLN A 85 -16.53 -4.09 30.03
C GLN A 85 -15.04 -4.46 30.13
N TYR A 86 -14.57 -5.34 29.26
CA TYR A 86 -13.15 -5.68 29.16
C TYR A 86 -12.60 -5.33 27.79
N PHE A 87 -11.36 -4.85 27.73
CA PHE A 87 -10.73 -4.41 26.48
C PHE A 87 -10.73 -5.51 25.41
N ALA A 88 -10.69 -6.79 25.82
CA ALA A 88 -10.72 -7.91 24.88
C ALA A 88 -12.05 -8.04 24.12
N ASN A 89 -13.13 -7.45 24.63
CA ASN A 89 -14.43 -7.39 23.94
C ASN A 89 -14.54 -6.19 23.00
N ASP A 90 -13.57 -5.28 23.00
CA ASP A 90 -13.47 -4.21 22.01
C ASP A 90 -12.41 -4.60 20.96
N PRO A 91 -12.78 -4.79 19.69
CA PRO A 91 -11.86 -5.28 18.68
C PRO A 91 -10.70 -4.30 18.43
N VAL A 92 -10.94 -2.99 18.54
CA VAL A 92 -9.94 -1.95 18.27
C VAL A 92 -8.99 -1.80 19.45
N GLU A 93 -9.49 -1.93 20.68
CA GLU A 93 -8.63 -1.95 21.86
C GLU A 93 -7.73 -3.19 21.90
N LEU A 94 -8.31 -4.38 21.68
CA LEU A 94 -7.59 -5.64 21.64
C LEU A 94 -6.42 -5.60 20.64
N LEU A 95 -6.70 -5.16 19.41
CA LEU A 95 -5.71 -5.11 18.34
C LEU A 95 -4.67 -3.99 18.55
N GLY A 96 -5.02 -2.91 19.24
CA GLY A 96 -4.08 -1.86 19.63
C GLY A 96 -3.08 -2.36 20.68
N ILE A 97 -3.56 -3.10 21.69
CA ILE A 97 -2.71 -3.75 22.70
C ILE A 97 -1.81 -4.81 22.06
N LEU A 98 -2.36 -5.65 21.19
CA LEU A 98 -1.57 -6.60 20.38
C LEU A 98 -0.45 -5.88 19.62
N SER A 99 -0.76 -4.79 18.93
CA SER A 99 0.21 -4.02 18.15
C SER A 99 1.38 -3.53 18.99
N GLY A 100 1.10 -3.04 20.21
CA GLY A 100 2.14 -2.62 21.14
C GLY A 100 2.99 -3.79 21.66
N ILE A 101 2.36 -4.93 21.98
CA ILE A 101 3.08 -6.14 22.42
C ILE A 101 4.03 -6.62 21.33
N LEU A 102 3.61 -6.69 20.07
CA LEU A 102 4.46 -7.12 18.95
C LEU A 102 5.66 -6.19 18.71
N VAL A 103 5.58 -4.93 19.12
CA VAL A 103 6.71 -3.99 19.08
C VAL A 103 7.70 -4.25 20.23
N LEU A 104 7.21 -4.59 21.42
CA LEU A 104 8.06 -4.92 22.57
C LEU A 104 8.73 -6.29 22.41
N GLU A 105 7.97 -7.27 21.91
CA GLU A 105 8.34 -8.69 21.86
C GLU A 105 8.19 -9.24 20.43
N PRO A 106 8.99 -8.79 19.46
CA PRO A 106 8.84 -9.19 18.05
C PRO A 106 9.08 -10.69 17.82
N ASN A 107 9.79 -11.37 18.74
CA ASN A 107 10.07 -12.81 18.69
C ASN A 107 9.28 -13.59 19.74
N GLY A 108 8.22 -13.00 20.28
CA GLY A 108 7.46 -13.53 21.41
C GLY A 108 8.12 -13.29 22.76
N GLY A 109 7.34 -13.46 23.83
CA GLY A 109 7.74 -13.19 25.20
C GLY A 109 6.58 -13.35 26.20
N PRO A 110 6.78 -12.96 27.47
CA PRO A 110 5.78 -13.11 28.51
C PRO A 110 4.48 -12.33 28.22
N HIS A 111 4.54 -11.14 27.62
CA HIS A 111 3.34 -10.38 27.28
C HIS A 111 2.55 -11.02 26.14
N SER A 112 3.25 -11.53 25.13
CA SER A 112 2.68 -12.27 24.01
C SER A 112 2.01 -13.57 24.47
N HIS A 113 2.68 -14.31 25.37
CA HIS A 113 2.13 -15.53 25.96
C HIS A 113 0.86 -15.26 26.78
N TRP A 114 0.88 -14.22 27.61
CA TRP A 114 -0.30 -13.80 28.38
C TRP A 114 -1.49 -13.46 27.47
N LEU A 115 -1.28 -12.67 26.42
CA LEU A 115 -2.38 -12.30 25.52
C LEU A 115 -2.91 -13.51 24.75
N SER A 116 -2.03 -14.42 24.32
CA SER A 116 -2.43 -15.68 23.67
C SER A 116 -3.33 -16.52 24.58
N GLU A 117 -2.96 -16.68 25.86
CA GLU A 117 -3.76 -17.43 26.82
C GLU A 117 -5.11 -16.75 27.12
N LEU A 118 -5.12 -15.41 27.22
CA LEU A 118 -6.34 -14.63 27.38
C LEU A 118 -7.31 -14.84 26.21
N LEU A 119 -6.80 -14.87 24.98
CA LEU A 119 -7.61 -15.13 23.78
C LEU A 119 -8.17 -16.56 23.79
N ARG A 120 -7.37 -17.57 24.19
CA ARG A 120 -7.84 -18.97 24.34
C ARG A 120 -8.96 -19.08 25.39
N GLN A 121 -8.79 -18.39 26.52
CA GLN A 121 -9.83 -18.32 27.54
C GLN A 121 -11.10 -17.63 27.02
N GLY A 122 -10.96 -16.55 26.25
CA GLY A 122 -12.09 -15.85 25.64
C GLY A 122 -12.86 -16.72 24.63
N LEU A 123 -12.15 -17.50 23.82
CA LEU A 123 -12.76 -18.42 22.86
C LEU A 123 -13.50 -19.57 23.56
N SER A 124 -12.85 -20.24 24.52
CA SER A 124 -13.44 -21.35 25.28
C SER A 124 -14.65 -20.94 26.11
N SER A 125 -14.64 -19.72 26.67
CA SER A 125 -15.76 -19.16 27.44
C SER A 125 -16.83 -18.48 26.58
N LYS A 126 -16.67 -18.44 25.26
CA LYS A 126 -17.56 -17.72 24.31
C LYS A 126 -17.72 -16.23 24.66
N ALA A 127 -16.65 -15.59 25.09
CA ALA A 127 -16.62 -14.16 25.42
C ALA A 127 -16.75 -13.27 24.17
N PHE A 128 -16.22 -13.70 23.02
CA PHE A 128 -16.30 -12.97 21.74
C PHE A 128 -17.67 -13.16 21.08
N LYS A 129 -18.64 -12.35 21.51
CA LYS A 129 -20.06 -12.52 21.14
C LYS A 129 -20.43 -12.01 19.74
N THR A 130 -19.64 -11.10 19.18
CA THR A 130 -19.95 -10.47 17.88
C THR A 130 -19.00 -10.96 16.79
N PRO A 131 -19.43 -10.97 15.51
CA PRO A 131 -18.55 -11.34 14.40
C PRO A 131 -17.25 -10.54 14.37
N ILE A 132 -17.30 -9.23 14.59
CA ILE A 132 -16.11 -8.37 14.57
C ILE A 132 -15.15 -8.65 15.72
N THR A 133 -15.67 -8.96 16.92
CA THR A 133 -14.82 -9.35 18.06
C THR A 133 -14.15 -10.71 17.84
N LEU A 134 -14.86 -11.67 17.26
CA LEU A 134 -14.29 -12.97 16.92
C LEU A 134 -13.24 -12.86 15.81
N PHE A 135 -13.48 -11.98 14.83
CA PHE A 135 -12.53 -11.67 13.78
C PHE A 135 -11.24 -11.06 14.33
N ALA A 136 -11.34 -10.06 15.23
CA ALA A 136 -10.19 -9.47 15.89
C ALA A 136 -9.41 -10.49 16.74
N ALA A 137 -10.10 -11.36 17.47
CA ALA A 137 -9.46 -12.43 18.24
C ALA A 137 -8.72 -13.44 17.35
N ARG A 138 -9.33 -13.84 16.23
CA ARG A 138 -8.72 -14.73 15.22
C ARG A 138 -7.46 -14.11 14.63
N LEU A 139 -7.52 -12.83 14.27
CA LEU A 139 -6.38 -12.08 13.77
C LEU A 139 -5.25 -11.99 14.81
N ALA A 140 -5.60 -11.75 16.08
CA ALA A 140 -4.63 -11.70 17.16
C ALA A 140 -3.95 -13.07 17.38
N HIS A 141 -4.70 -14.17 17.28
CA HIS A 141 -4.14 -15.52 17.32
C HIS A 141 -3.17 -15.79 16.17
N GLU A 142 -3.52 -15.41 14.94
CA GLU A 142 -2.63 -15.58 13.77
C GLU A 142 -1.26 -14.92 13.97
N GLN A 143 -1.21 -13.79 14.69
CA GLN A 143 0.02 -13.05 14.96
C GLN A 143 0.82 -13.60 16.17
N LEU A 144 0.13 -14.12 17.19
CA LEU A 144 0.76 -14.55 18.44
C LEU A 144 1.08 -16.05 18.48
N ASP A 145 0.20 -16.87 17.94
CA ASP A 145 0.28 -18.33 17.97
C ASP A 145 -0.34 -18.93 16.69
N PRO A 146 0.40 -18.90 15.56
CA PRO A 146 -0.09 -19.42 14.27
C PRO A 146 -0.43 -20.92 14.30
N ALA A 147 0.06 -21.67 15.29
CA ALA A 147 -0.17 -23.11 15.42
C ALA A 147 -1.51 -23.42 16.12
N PHE A 148 -2.20 -22.41 16.67
CA PHE A 148 -3.46 -22.61 17.35
C PHE A 148 -4.58 -23.01 16.38
N ASP A 149 -5.25 -24.13 16.67
CA ASP A 149 -6.32 -24.66 15.84
C ASP A 149 -7.61 -23.84 16.00
N MET A 150 -7.82 -22.94 15.04
CA MET A 150 -9.02 -22.10 14.95
C MET A 150 -10.23 -22.80 14.28
N SER A 151 -10.11 -24.06 13.85
CA SER A 151 -11.21 -24.79 13.19
C SER A 151 -12.41 -25.03 14.11
N GLN A 152 -12.16 -25.10 15.42
CA GLN A 152 -13.16 -25.34 16.46
C GLN A 152 -14.07 -24.11 16.72
N TYR A 153 -13.71 -22.96 16.17
CA TYR A 153 -14.42 -21.70 16.36
C TYR A 153 -14.90 -21.17 15.01
N PRO A 154 -16.01 -21.71 14.47
CA PRO A 154 -16.48 -21.40 13.13
C PRO A 154 -16.78 -19.90 12.99
N PHE A 155 -16.54 -19.40 11.79
CA PHE A 155 -16.65 -17.98 11.46
C PHE A 155 -17.12 -17.85 10.02
N ASP A 156 -18.25 -17.15 9.81
CA ASP A 156 -18.73 -16.81 8.48
C ASP A 156 -18.22 -15.41 8.10
N PRO A 157 -17.36 -15.28 7.08
CA PRO A 157 -16.88 -13.97 6.64
C PRO A 157 -18.00 -13.04 6.14
N ALA A 158 -19.14 -13.59 5.69
CA ALA A 158 -20.27 -12.78 5.23
C ALA A 158 -20.91 -11.96 6.36
N ASP A 159 -20.76 -12.37 7.63
CA ASP A 159 -21.26 -11.61 8.77
C ASP A 159 -20.49 -10.29 8.99
N LEU A 160 -19.26 -10.18 8.49
CA LEU A 160 -18.47 -8.95 8.54
C LEU A 160 -18.84 -7.93 7.45
N LEU A 161 -19.48 -8.38 6.37
CA LEU A 161 -19.74 -7.55 5.21
C LEU A 161 -21.04 -6.74 5.35
N ARG A 162 -21.75 -6.87 6.47
CA ARG A 162 -23.08 -6.29 6.67
C ARG A 162 -23.01 -4.91 7.32
N GLY A 163 -23.79 -3.97 6.77
CA GLY A 163 -24.24 -2.76 7.44
C GLY A 163 -23.12 -1.92 8.05
N ASP A 164 -23.16 -1.78 9.38
CA ASP A 164 -22.28 -0.99 10.22
C ASP A 164 -20.88 -1.61 10.45
N LEU A 165 -20.70 -2.90 10.18
CA LEU A 165 -19.43 -3.58 10.43
C LEU A 165 -18.43 -3.44 9.28
N LEU A 166 -18.90 -3.22 8.05
CA LEU A 166 -18.07 -3.26 6.84
C LEU A 166 -16.84 -2.33 6.94
N LEU A 167 -17.05 -1.08 7.35
CA LEU A 167 -15.95 -0.10 7.43
C LEU A 167 -14.96 -0.45 8.53
N MET A 168 -15.42 -0.97 9.67
CA MET A 168 -14.55 -1.42 10.75
C MET A 168 -13.74 -2.66 10.35
N THR A 169 -14.39 -3.64 9.71
CA THR A 169 -13.71 -4.80 9.12
C THR A 169 -12.62 -4.37 8.16
N SER A 170 -12.93 -3.42 7.28
CA SER A 170 -12.00 -2.87 6.30
C SER A 170 -10.82 -2.19 6.99
N ALA A 171 -11.08 -1.40 8.03
CA ALA A 171 -10.06 -0.74 8.83
C ALA A 171 -9.07 -1.74 9.44
N ILE A 172 -9.58 -2.82 10.05
CA ILE A 172 -8.77 -3.90 10.63
C ILE A 172 -7.93 -4.60 9.55
N LEU A 173 -8.53 -4.96 8.41
CA LEU A 173 -7.82 -5.59 7.30
C LEU A 173 -6.64 -4.74 6.80
N PHE A 174 -6.88 -3.44 6.58
CA PHE A 174 -5.84 -2.52 6.09
C PHE A 174 -4.73 -2.25 7.12
N ALA A 175 -5.01 -2.39 8.42
CA ALA A 175 -4.02 -2.16 9.46
C ALA A 175 -3.07 -3.36 9.68
N PHE A 176 -3.53 -4.59 9.44
CA PHE A 176 -2.81 -5.80 9.81
C PHE A 176 -2.36 -6.69 8.64
N ASN A 177 -2.81 -6.41 7.41
CA ASN A 177 -2.42 -7.18 6.22
C ASN A 177 -2.62 -8.69 6.44
N SER A 178 -3.71 -9.05 7.10
CA SER A 178 -4.01 -10.46 7.28
C SER A 178 -4.27 -11.06 5.91
N SER A 179 -3.78 -12.28 5.74
CA SER A 179 -4.13 -13.16 4.64
C SER A 179 -5.59 -13.58 4.85
N GLY A 180 -6.53 -12.63 4.90
CA GLY A 180 -7.94 -12.90 4.88
C GLY A 180 -8.23 -13.54 3.54
N ALA A 181 -8.14 -14.87 3.48
CA ALA A 181 -8.22 -15.70 2.30
C ALA A 181 -9.52 -15.37 1.53
N GLY A 182 -9.46 -14.39 0.64
CA GLY A 182 -10.58 -13.91 -0.17
C GLY A 182 -11.50 -12.84 0.45
N LEU A 183 -11.25 -12.31 1.65
CA LEU A 183 -12.18 -11.34 2.26
C LEU A 183 -12.10 -9.94 1.62
N LEU A 184 -10.89 -9.51 1.21
CA LEU A 184 -10.70 -8.16 0.68
C LEU A 184 -11.49 -7.88 -0.62
N PRO A 185 -11.53 -8.78 -1.63
CA PRO A 185 -12.40 -8.61 -2.78
C PRO A 185 -13.89 -8.46 -2.40
N ALA A 186 -14.37 -9.27 -1.46
CA ALA A 186 -15.76 -9.23 -1.01
C ALA A 186 -16.09 -7.93 -0.25
N VAL A 187 -15.13 -7.39 0.51
CA VAL A 187 -15.24 -6.07 1.13
C VAL A 187 -15.34 -4.95 0.10
N GLU A 188 -14.51 -4.98 -0.95
CA GLU A 188 -14.56 -4.00 -2.03
C GLU A 188 -15.89 -4.04 -2.80
N GLU A 189 -16.41 -5.24 -3.07
CA GLU A 189 -17.71 -5.44 -3.72
C GLU A 189 -18.85 -4.92 -2.85
N ALA A 190 -18.93 -5.34 -1.58
CA ALA A 190 -19.95 -4.87 -0.65
C ALA A 190 -19.91 -3.34 -0.47
N PHE A 191 -18.71 -2.75 -0.40
CA PHE A 191 -18.59 -1.29 -0.28
C PHE A 191 -19.05 -0.57 -1.55
N ALA A 192 -18.71 -1.07 -2.74
CA ALA A 192 -19.15 -0.50 -4.01
C ALA A 192 -20.69 -0.45 -4.10
N GLU A 193 -21.38 -1.53 -3.71
CA GLU A 193 -22.85 -1.58 -3.69
C GLU A 193 -23.45 -0.52 -2.76
N ILE A 194 -22.87 -0.34 -1.57
CA ILE A 194 -23.36 0.63 -0.59
C ILE A 194 -23.16 2.06 -1.10
N VAL A 195 -21.97 2.41 -1.61
CA VAL A 195 -21.64 3.77 -2.10
C VAL A 195 -22.58 4.20 -3.22
N LEU A 196 -23.00 3.28 -4.09
CA LEU A 196 -23.83 3.60 -5.25
C LEU A 196 -25.32 3.84 -4.91
N GLY A 197 -25.81 3.27 -3.80
CA GLY A 197 -27.23 3.27 -3.48
C GLY A 197 -27.63 3.93 -2.16
N ASN A 198 -26.68 4.17 -1.25
CA ASN A 198 -26.97 4.54 0.13
C ASN A 198 -26.05 5.63 0.67
N GLU A 199 -26.53 6.36 1.69
CA GLU A 199 -25.66 7.23 2.49
C GLU A 199 -24.75 6.41 3.40
N ILE A 200 -23.46 6.75 3.39
CA ILE A 200 -22.46 6.15 4.29
C ILE A 200 -22.21 7.10 5.45
N ARG A 201 -22.38 6.58 6.68
CA ARG A 201 -22.04 7.30 7.90
C ARG A 201 -20.63 6.92 8.33
N LEU A 202 -19.77 7.93 8.45
CA LEU A 202 -18.41 7.79 8.99
C LEU A 202 -18.44 8.31 10.43
N ASN A 203 -18.30 7.42 11.39
CA ASN A 203 -18.34 7.70 12.82
C ASN A 203 -16.94 7.83 13.42
N THR A 204 -15.94 7.15 12.85
CA THR A 204 -14.58 7.12 13.41
C THR A 204 -13.50 7.48 12.39
N PRO A 205 -12.32 7.97 12.86
CA PRO A 205 -11.15 8.16 12.00
C PRO A 205 -10.71 6.89 11.27
N ALA A 206 -10.85 5.72 11.89
CA ALA A 206 -10.50 4.44 11.28
C ALA A 206 -11.43 4.10 10.11
N GLU A 207 -12.74 4.29 10.30
CA GLU A 207 -13.74 4.13 9.23
C GLU A 207 -13.49 5.09 8.07
N ALA A 208 -13.15 6.36 8.36
CA ALA A 208 -12.84 7.35 7.33
C ALA A 208 -11.58 6.96 6.54
N ALA A 209 -10.51 6.51 7.21
CA ALA A 209 -9.31 6.03 6.54
C ALA A 209 -9.57 4.79 5.68
N ALA A 210 -10.37 3.85 6.18
CA ALA A 210 -10.77 2.65 5.45
C ALA A 210 -11.63 2.98 4.22
N ALA A 211 -12.60 3.88 4.35
CA ALA A 211 -13.45 4.33 3.24
C ALA A 211 -12.62 4.99 2.13
N ILE A 212 -11.65 5.84 2.50
CA ILE A 212 -10.74 6.46 1.52
C ILE A 212 -9.93 5.41 0.77
N LEU A 213 -9.37 4.41 1.47
CA LEU A 213 -8.63 3.32 0.82
C LEU A 213 -9.52 2.48 -0.08
N LEU A 214 -10.73 2.14 0.36
CA LEU A 214 -11.67 1.40 -0.49
C LEU A 214 -12.03 2.19 -1.74
N CYS A 215 -12.32 3.49 -1.61
CA CYS A 215 -12.55 4.36 -2.76
C CYS A 215 -11.35 4.36 -3.72
N GLN A 216 -10.12 4.47 -3.21
CA GLN A 216 -8.90 4.41 -4.04
C GLN A 216 -8.75 3.05 -4.73
N ARG A 217 -8.94 1.95 -4.01
CA ARG A 217 -8.81 0.59 -4.54
C ARG A 217 -9.87 0.27 -5.57
N ILE A 218 -11.12 0.67 -5.32
CA ILE A 218 -12.23 0.52 -6.27
C ILE A 218 -12.01 1.44 -7.46
N SER A 219 -11.54 2.68 -7.27
CA SER A 219 -11.20 3.57 -8.39
C SER A 219 -10.08 2.98 -9.24
N ASP A 220 -9.04 2.42 -8.61
CA ASP A 220 -7.96 1.72 -9.30
C ASP A 220 -8.48 0.49 -10.03
N ARG A 221 -9.35 -0.31 -9.40
CA ARG A 221 -9.95 -1.50 -10.00
C ARG A 221 -10.86 -1.13 -11.17
N ILE A 222 -11.76 -0.16 -11.01
CA ILE A 222 -12.59 0.39 -12.09
C ILE A 222 -11.69 0.96 -13.17
N LEU A 223 -10.63 1.70 -12.84
CA LEU A 223 -9.70 2.19 -13.83
C LEU A 223 -9.09 1.01 -14.60
N LEU A 224 -8.66 -0.05 -13.90
CA LEU A 224 -8.11 -1.31 -14.43
C LEU A 224 -9.11 -2.18 -15.20
N GLU A 225 -10.40 -2.14 -14.87
CA GLU A 225 -11.48 -2.91 -15.50
C GLU A 225 -12.11 -2.16 -16.68
N LEU A 226 -12.23 -0.84 -16.59
CA LEU A 226 -12.40 0.04 -17.75
C LEU A 226 -11.21 -0.09 -18.71
N ARG A 227 -10.03 -0.54 -18.22
CA ARG A 227 -8.92 -1.02 -19.07
C ARG A 227 -9.14 -2.36 -19.74
N GLY A 228 -10.34 -2.94 -19.66
CA GLY A 228 -10.81 -3.95 -20.61
C GLY A 228 -10.91 -3.41 -22.04
N ASP A 229 -11.02 -2.08 -22.19
CA ASP A 229 -10.96 -1.33 -23.47
C ASP A 229 -9.86 -0.24 -23.47
N VAL A 230 -8.89 -0.29 -22.55
CA VAL A 230 -7.75 0.66 -22.61
C VAL A 230 -6.64 0.04 -23.42
N SER A 231 -6.23 0.78 -24.46
CA SER A 231 -5.21 0.37 -25.40
C SER A 231 -3.93 -0.09 -24.68
N ALA A 232 -3.21 -1.07 -25.25
CA ALA A 232 -1.91 -1.49 -24.75
C ALA A 232 -0.96 -0.28 -24.55
N ILE A 233 -1.09 0.73 -25.41
CA ILE A 233 -0.37 2.00 -25.37
C ILE A 233 -0.61 2.73 -24.04
N ASP A 234 -1.88 2.98 -23.70
CA ASP A 234 -2.25 3.69 -22.48
C ASP A 234 -1.87 2.93 -21.20
N ARG A 235 -1.86 1.58 -21.26
CA ARG A 235 -1.34 0.74 -20.18
C ARG A 235 0.16 0.99 -19.99
N ILE A 236 0.95 0.94 -21.05
CA ILE A 236 2.41 1.18 -20.97
C ILE A 236 2.71 2.61 -20.56
N VAL A 237 2.02 3.62 -21.11
CA VAL A 237 2.14 5.02 -20.68
C VAL A 237 1.91 5.15 -19.18
N SER A 238 0.89 4.48 -18.64
CA SER A 238 0.61 4.47 -17.21
C SER A 238 1.71 3.80 -16.39
N LEU A 239 2.31 2.71 -16.90
CA LEU A 239 3.44 2.05 -16.24
C LEU A 239 4.68 2.95 -16.24
N CYS A 240 4.98 3.61 -17.35
CA CYS A 240 6.06 4.60 -17.46
C CYS A 240 5.89 5.73 -16.42
N ARG A 241 4.69 6.28 -16.27
CA ARG A 241 4.39 7.34 -15.28
C ARG A 241 4.54 6.87 -13.84
N ARG A 242 4.22 5.61 -13.56
CA ARG A 242 4.29 5.01 -12.22
C ARG A 242 5.65 4.40 -11.90
N PHE A 243 6.57 4.34 -12.86
CA PHE A 243 7.90 3.76 -12.69
C PHE A 243 8.65 4.31 -11.45
N PRO A 244 8.64 5.63 -11.14
CA PRO A 244 9.27 6.14 -9.92
C PRO A 244 8.68 5.58 -8.61
N LEU A 245 7.42 5.15 -8.60
CA LEU A 245 6.77 4.54 -7.43
C LEU A 245 7.35 3.16 -7.11
N LEU A 246 7.80 2.40 -8.14
CA LEU A 246 8.53 1.15 -7.96
C LEU A 246 9.93 1.41 -7.40
N LEU A 247 10.61 2.44 -7.90
CA LEU A 247 12.00 2.72 -7.53
C LEU A 247 12.15 3.15 -6.07
N LYS A 248 11.17 3.91 -5.54
CA LYS A 248 11.23 4.45 -4.18
C LYS A 248 11.44 3.39 -3.07
N PRO A 249 10.68 2.27 -2.99
CA PRO A 249 10.90 1.24 -1.97
C PRO A 249 12.16 0.41 -2.16
N ILE A 250 12.66 0.23 -3.40
CA ILE A 250 13.90 -0.51 -3.65
C ILE A 250 15.15 0.34 -3.40
N GLN A 251 15.03 1.66 -3.50
CA GLN A 251 16.06 2.62 -3.11
C GLN A 251 16.03 2.92 -1.59
N ASN A 252 14.85 3.00 -0.97
CA ASN A 252 14.68 3.28 0.47
C ASN A 252 14.32 2.02 1.26
N ARG A 253 15.29 1.12 1.40
CA ARG A 253 15.06 -0.20 2.00
C ARG A 253 15.05 -0.14 3.53
N HIS A 254 14.23 -0.99 4.16
CA HIS A 254 14.18 -1.11 5.60
C HIS A 254 15.47 -1.72 6.18
N ALA A 255 15.66 -1.55 7.49
CA ALA A 255 16.77 -2.14 8.24
C ALA A 255 18.16 -1.78 7.69
N LYS A 256 18.33 -0.57 7.13
CA LYS A 256 19.59 -0.06 6.56
C LYS A 256 20.21 -1.00 5.50
N ARG A 257 19.39 -1.77 4.79
CA ARG A 257 19.85 -2.63 3.69
C ARG A 257 20.36 -1.78 2.54
N THR A 258 21.37 -2.28 1.83
CA THR A 258 21.94 -1.62 0.65
C THR A 258 20.84 -1.34 -0.39
N PRO A 259 20.60 -0.07 -0.74
CA PRO A 259 19.69 0.33 -1.82
C PRO A 259 20.01 -0.37 -3.14
N PHE A 260 18.99 -0.57 -3.97
CA PHE A 260 19.23 -0.87 -5.38
C PHE A 260 19.53 0.45 -6.11
N GLU A 261 20.74 0.60 -6.64
CA GLU A 261 21.17 1.80 -7.35
C GLU A 261 20.76 1.71 -8.82
N ILE A 262 20.31 2.83 -9.39
CA ILE A 262 19.99 2.95 -10.82
C ILE A 262 21.08 3.85 -11.41
N ASN A 263 22.02 3.25 -12.12
CA ASN A 263 23.24 3.91 -12.57
C ASN A 263 23.20 4.26 -14.05
N ASP A 264 22.49 3.48 -14.86
CA ASP A 264 22.44 3.65 -16.31
C ASP A 264 21.10 3.23 -16.92
N GLU A 265 21.07 3.22 -18.26
CA GLU A 265 19.92 2.84 -19.07
C GLU A 265 19.57 1.35 -18.95
N TYR A 266 20.55 0.47 -18.76
CA TYR A 266 20.33 -0.97 -18.63
C TYR A 266 19.61 -1.30 -17.32
N ASP A 267 19.94 -0.61 -16.22
CA ASP A 267 19.21 -0.78 -14.96
C ASP A 267 17.72 -0.40 -15.10
N VAL A 268 17.42 0.65 -15.88
CA VAL A 268 16.04 1.06 -16.19
C VAL A 268 15.36 0.00 -17.04
N GLN A 269 16.05 -0.51 -18.07
CA GLN A 269 15.55 -1.56 -18.95
C GLN A 269 15.21 -2.84 -18.17
N ASP A 270 16.11 -3.37 -17.35
CA ASP A 270 15.90 -4.61 -16.60
C ASP A 270 14.67 -4.52 -15.68
N LEU A 271 14.52 -3.40 -14.97
CA LEU A 271 13.38 -3.18 -14.09
C LEU A 271 12.07 -3.02 -14.87
N PHE A 272 12.11 -2.26 -15.97
CA PHE A 272 10.91 -2.03 -16.76
C PHE A 272 10.47 -3.30 -17.50
N HIS A 273 11.41 -4.12 -17.96
CA HIS A 273 11.15 -5.45 -18.53
C HIS A 273 10.40 -6.34 -17.54
N GLY A 274 10.84 -6.36 -16.28
CA GLY A 274 10.17 -7.08 -15.20
C GLY A 274 8.71 -6.65 -15.04
N ILE A 275 8.44 -5.34 -15.10
CA ILE A 275 7.07 -4.80 -15.04
C ILE A 275 6.25 -5.23 -16.27
N LEU A 276 6.81 -5.10 -17.47
CA LEU A 276 6.11 -5.46 -18.71
C LEU A 276 5.69 -6.94 -18.72
N ARG A 277 6.55 -7.84 -18.24
CA ARG A 277 6.23 -9.29 -18.14
C ARG A 277 5.11 -9.63 -17.14
N LEU A 278 4.76 -8.72 -16.23
CA LEU A 278 3.59 -8.89 -15.36
C LEU A 278 2.27 -8.55 -16.08
N HIS A 279 2.34 -7.83 -17.20
CA HIS A 279 1.17 -7.27 -17.88
C HIS A 279 0.97 -7.80 -19.31
N PHE A 280 2.01 -8.35 -19.93
CA PHE A 280 2.00 -8.84 -21.30
C PHE A 280 2.68 -10.20 -21.38
N ASP A 281 2.05 -11.13 -22.11
CA ASP A 281 2.50 -12.52 -22.19
C ASP A 281 3.72 -12.71 -23.12
N ASP A 282 3.87 -11.88 -24.16
CA ASP A 282 4.97 -11.94 -25.15
C ASP A 282 5.74 -10.60 -25.19
N VAL A 283 6.66 -10.43 -24.24
CA VAL A 283 7.64 -9.32 -24.24
C VAL A 283 8.98 -9.87 -24.70
N ARG A 284 9.38 -9.51 -25.92
CA ARG A 284 10.63 -9.99 -26.51
C ARG A 284 11.75 -8.99 -26.24
N PRO A 285 12.76 -9.36 -25.43
CA PRO A 285 14.06 -8.72 -25.55
C PRO A 285 14.68 -9.21 -26.86
N GLU A 286 15.11 -8.31 -27.73
CA GLU A 286 15.91 -8.61 -28.93
C GLU A 286 15.18 -9.31 -30.11
N GLU A 287 14.88 -8.55 -31.17
CA GLU A 287 14.96 -9.05 -32.54
C GLU A 287 15.90 -8.13 -33.33
N VAL A 288 16.92 -8.70 -33.98
CA VAL A 288 17.80 -7.95 -34.88
C VAL A 288 16.94 -7.52 -36.07
N SER A 289 16.60 -6.23 -36.14
CA SER A 289 15.92 -5.69 -37.31
C SER A 289 16.82 -5.88 -38.55
N PRO A 290 16.29 -6.30 -39.71
CA PRO A 290 17.05 -6.33 -40.95
C PRO A 290 17.59 -4.93 -41.21
N SER A 291 18.91 -4.83 -41.34
CA SER A 291 19.66 -3.58 -41.44
C SER A 291 19.05 -2.58 -42.43
N VAL A 292 18.28 -1.61 -41.92
CA VAL A 292 17.97 -0.40 -42.66
C VAL A 292 19.13 0.57 -42.41
N ALA A 293 20.01 0.71 -43.39
CA ALA A 293 21.16 1.62 -43.41
C ALA A 293 22.34 1.31 -42.44
N GLY A 294 22.83 0.08 -42.43
CA GLY A 294 24.24 -0.22 -42.08
C GLY A 294 24.63 -0.17 -40.59
N GLY A 295 23.67 -0.01 -39.67
CA GLY A 295 23.87 -0.19 -38.23
C GLY A 295 22.87 -1.20 -37.67
N SER A 296 23.34 -2.18 -36.90
CA SER A 296 22.46 -3.02 -36.09
C SER A 296 21.97 -2.19 -34.90
N SER A 297 20.81 -1.57 -35.00
CA SER A 297 20.17 -0.96 -33.83
C SER A 297 19.37 -2.04 -33.11
N ARG A 298 19.60 -2.17 -31.80
CA ARG A 298 18.92 -3.15 -30.94
C ARG A 298 17.63 -2.52 -30.42
N VAL A 299 16.57 -3.33 -30.35
CA VAL A 299 15.27 -2.93 -29.81
C VAL A 299 15.19 -3.34 -28.36
N ASP A 300 14.79 -2.42 -27.48
CA ASP A 300 14.69 -2.68 -26.04
C ASP A 300 13.58 -3.70 -25.73
N PHE A 301 12.31 -3.39 -26.07
CA PHE A 301 11.20 -4.33 -25.88
C PHE A 301 10.22 -4.32 -27.06
N LEU A 302 10.07 -5.48 -27.72
CA LEU A 302 9.06 -5.67 -28.76
C LEU A 302 7.86 -6.44 -28.21
N LEU A 303 6.68 -5.83 -28.28
CA LEU A 303 5.38 -6.41 -27.98
C LEU A 303 4.68 -6.73 -29.30
N LYS A 304 4.92 -7.95 -29.80
CA LYS A 304 4.63 -8.32 -31.19
C LYS A 304 3.13 -8.37 -31.50
N HIS A 305 2.32 -8.85 -30.56
CA HIS A 305 0.86 -8.95 -30.75
C HIS A 305 0.23 -7.56 -30.80
N GLU A 306 0.77 -6.64 -30.00
CA GLU A 306 0.36 -5.25 -29.85
C GLU A 306 0.96 -4.35 -30.93
N ARG A 307 1.89 -4.87 -31.75
CA ARG A 307 2.64 -4.13 -32.79
C ARG A 307 3.30 -2.88 -32.22
N LEU A 308 3.84 -3.01 -31.02
CA LEU A 308 4.34 -1.91 -30.20
C LEU A 308 5.77 -2.15 -29.77
N VAL A 309 6.57 -1.08 -29.79
CA VAL A 309 7.91 -1.07 -29.21
C VAL A 309 7.93 -0.16 -27.99
N VAL A 310 8.59 -0.62 -26.93
CA VAL A 310 8.96 0.22 -25.78
C VAL A 310 10.47 0.41 -25.78
N GLU A 311 10.89 1.66 -25.67
CA GLU A 311 12.28 2.09 -25.57
C GLU A 311 12.50 2.75 -24.19
N ALA A 312 13.58 2.43 -23.50
CA ALA A 312 13.93 3.06 -22.22
C ALA A 312 15.21 3.88 -22.33
N LYS A 313 15.21 5.09 -21.77
CA LYS A 313 16.34 6.01 -21.74
C LYS A 313 16.62 6.50 -20.33
N PHE A 314 17.90 6.73 -20.04
CA PHE A 314 18.35 7.27 -18.74
C PHE A 314 19.04 8.62 -18.88
N MET A 315 18.55 9.61 -18.13
CA MET A 315 19.14 10.96 -18.04
C MET A 315 20.21 11.04 -16.94
N GLY A 316 21.29 10.28 -17.15
CA GLY A 316 22.46 10.24 -16.27
C GLY A 316 23.38 11.47 -16.37
N GLN A 317 24.56 11.41 -15.76
CA GLN A 317 25.54 12.53 -15.79
C GLN A 317 26.12 12.80 -17.19
N SER A 318 26.24 11.77 -18.02
CA SER A 318 26.79 11.86 -19.38
C SER A 318 25.74 12.21 -20.44
N MET A 319 24.46 12.29 -20.08
CA MET A 319 23.36 12.55 -21.00
C MET A 319 22.94 14.02 -20.97
N SER A 320 22.93 14.67 -22.14
CA SER A 320 22.39 16.02 -22.30
C SER A 320 21.04 15.97 -22.99
N GLN A 321 20.18 16.96 -22.76
CA GLN A 321 18.87 17.02 -23.45
C GLN A 321 19.00 17.03 -24.98
N LYS A 322 20.06 17.64 -25.53
CA LYS A 322 20.33 17.61 -26.98
C LYS A 322 20.61 16.18 -27.46
N LYS A 323 21.45 15.44 -26.72
CA LYS A 323 21.79 14.05 -27.04
C LYS A 323 20.58 13.13 -26.89
N LEU A 324 19.78 13.30 -25.83
CA LEU A 324 18.52 12.59 -25.65
C LEU A 324 17.59 12.81 -26.85
N ARG A 325 17.39 14.07 -27.27
CA ARG A 325 16.55 14.39 -28.43
C ARG A 325 17.06 13.73 -29.72
N SER A 326 18.38 13.74 -29.96
CA SER A 326 18.98 13.05 -31.10
C SER A 326 18.70 11.55 -31.08
N GLN A 327 18.90 10.88 -29.93
CA GLN A 327 18.61 9.45 -29.79
C GLN A 327 17.14 9.13 -30.02
N LEU A 328 16.22 9.91 -29.42
CA LEU A 328 14.78 9.72 -29.65
C LEU A 328 14.39 9.85 -31.13
N ILE A 329 15.01 10.78 -31.87
CA ILE A 329 14.77 10.93 -33.32
C ILE A 329 15.31 9.72 -34.11
N GLU A 330 16.48 9.20 -33.73
CA GLU A 330 17.06 7.99 -34.32
C GLU A 330 16.14 6.78 -34.11
N ASP A 331 15.64 6.60 -32.89
CA ASP A 331 14.69 5.53 -32.53
C ASP A 331 13.39 5.67 -33.33
N ILE A 332 12.78 6.86 -33.35
CA ILE A 332 11.55 7.11 -34.13
C ILE A 332 11.77 6.78 -35.61
N THR A 333 12.91 7.20 -36.19
CA THR A 333 13.22 6.97 -37.61
C THR A 333 13.38 5.47 -37.90
N LEU A 334 14.08 4.77 -37.02
CA LEU A 334 14.29 3.32 -37.11
C LEU A 334 12.95 2.57 -37.07
N TYR A 335 12.11 2.83 -36.08
CA TYR A 335 10.85 2.10 -35.89
C TYR A 335 9.78 2.49 -36.92
N ALA A 336 9.81 3.72 -37.44
CA ALA A 336 8.91 4.14 -38.52
C ALA A 336 9.13 3.32 -39.80
N ALA A 337 10.34 2.80 -40.02
CA ALA A 337 10.69 1.94 -41.16
C ALA A 337 10.25 0.46 -40.99
N MET A 338 9.77 0.05 -39.81
CA MET A 338 9.43 -1.35 -39.53
C MET A 338 7.94 -1.65 -39.71
N ASP A 339 7.54 -2.27 -40.82
CA ASP A 339 6.13 -2.55 -41.21
C ASP A 339 5.26 -3.29 -40.17
N HIS A 340 5.87 -3.93 -39.18
CA HIS A 340 5.18 -4.66 -38.11
C HIS A 340 5.07 -3.90 -36.78
N VAL A 341 5.54 -2.65 -36.74
CA VAL A 341 5.43 -1.73 -35.61
C VAL A 341 4.54 -0.56 -36.01
N ASP A 342 3.53 -0.28 -35.18
CA ASP A 342 2.58 0.82 -35.35
C ASP A 342 2.74 1.86 -34.23
N THR A 343 3.34 1.50 -33.10
CA THR A 343 3.52 2.41 -31.96
C THR A 343 4.91 2.29 -31.34
N LEU A 344 5.50 3.42 -31.00
CA LEU A 344 6.71 3.55 -30.17
C LEU A 344 6.37 4.28 -28.87
N VAL A 345 6.69 3.67 -27.73
CA VAL A 345 6.60 4.30 -26.41
C VAL A 345 8.00 4.44 -25.81
N CYS A 346 8.46 5.66 -25.59
CA CYS A 346 9.76 5.93 -24.98
C CYS A 346 9.61 6.34 -23.51
N LEU A 347 10.12 5.52 -22.58
CA LEU A 347 10.33 5.88 -21.18
C LEU A 347 11.66 6.63 -21.04
N VAL A 348 11.64 7.86 -20.54
CA VAL A 348 12.84 8.61 -20.16
C VAL A 348 12.85 8.77 -18.64
N TYR A 349 13.76 8.08 -17.96
CA TYR A 349 13.95 8.23 -16.52
C TYR A 349 15.01 9.30 -16.22
N ASP A 350 14.58 10.35 -15.53
CA ASP A 350 15.37 11.54 -15.18
C ASP A 350 15.40 11.75 -13.66
N PRO A 351 16.17 10.94 -12.91
CA PRO A 351 16.20 11.00 -11.45
C PRO A 351 16.62 12.38 -10.91
N ASP A 352 17.46 13.08 -11.66
CA ASP A 352 18.08 14.36 -11.27
C ASP A 352 17.32 15.59 -11.80
N LEU A 353 16.17 15.40 -12.48
CA LEU A 353 15.38 16.47 -13.08
C LEU A 353 16.18 17.38 -14.05
N LYS A 354 17.09 16.80 -14.84
CA LYS A 354 17.91 17.50 -15.83
C LYS A 354 17.12 17.98 -17.04
N CYS A 355 15.96 17.37 -17.32
CA CYS A 355 15.00 17.83 -18.31
C CYS A 355 14.26 19.07 -17.76
N THR A 356 14.68 20.25 -18.21
CA THR A 356 14.16 21.56 -17.76
C THR A 356 12.70 21.81 -18.15
N ASN A 357 12.25 21.23 -19.27
CA ASN A 357 10.84 21.23 -19.67
C ASN A 357 10.45 19.84 -20.19
N PRO A 358 10.16 18.87 -19.29
CA PRO A 358 9.80 17.51 -19.66
C PRO A 358 8.60 17.47 -20.61
N ARG A 359 7.58 18.31 -20.35
CA ARG A 359 6.38 18.39 -21.20
C ARG A 359 6.70 18.80 -22.64
N ALA A 360 7.59 19.77 -22.84
CA ALA A 360 8.01 20.15 -24.20
C ALA A 360 8.72 19.00 -24.91
N ILE A 361 9.57 18.22 -24.22
CA ILE A 361 10.20 17.04 -24.82
C ILE A 361 9.15 16.01 -25.22
N GLU A 362 8.14 15.78 -24.39
CA GLU A 362 7.04 14.87 -24.70
C GLU A 362 6.24 15.36 -25.91
N THR A 363 5.88 16.64 -25.99
CA THR A 363 5.01 17.16 -27.05
C THR A 363 5.74 17.43 -28.37
N ASP A 364 6.98 17.92 -28.34
CA ASP A 364 7.74 18.32 -29.55
C ASP A 364 7.98 17.13 -30.49
N LEU A 365 8.11 15.94 -29.92
CA LEU A 365 8.43 14.69 -30.61
C LEU A 365 7.23 13.71 -30.65
N GLN A 366 6.06 14.11 -30.15
CA GLN A 366 4.81 13.34 -30.19
C GLN A 366 4.08 13.41 -31.54
N ASN A 367 4.73 13.94 -32.59
CA ASN A 367 4.15 14.00 -33.91
C ASN A 367 4.36 12.67 -34.66
N SER A 368 3.29 12.13 -35.25
CA SER A 368 3.35 10.92 -36.07
C SER A 368 4.28 11.14 -37.27
N ILE A 369 5.37 10.38 -37.36
CA ILE A 369 6.17 10.29 -38.60
C ILE A 369 5.60 9.15 -39.44
N GLY A 370 4.89 9.50 -40.51
CA GLY A 370 4.22 8.52 -41.36
C GLY A 370 3.08 7.80 -40.62
N ARG A 371 3.23 6.49 -40.41
CA ARG A 371 2.22 5.61 -39.77
C ARG A 371 2.49 5.30 -38.29
N LEU A 372 3.65 5.70 -37.76
CA LEU A 372 4.06 5.38 -36.39
C LEU A 372 3.45 6.38 -35.40
N GLU A 373 2.70 5.88 -34.42
CA GLU A 373 2.31 6.65 -33.24
C GLU A 373 3.47 6.70 -32.24
N VAL A 374 3.82 7.90 -31.76
CA VAL A 374 4.96 8.10 -30.85
C VAL A 374 4.47 8.67 -29.52
N ARG A 375 4.81 8.00 -28.41
CA ARG A 375 4.53 8.45 -27.04
C ARG A 375 5.83 8.53 -26.26
N ILE A 376 6.28 9.75 -25.97
CA ILE A 376 7.42 9.96 -25.08
C ILE A 376 6.90 10.30 -23.69
N ILE A 377 7.45 9.64 -22.66
CA ILE A 377 7.11 9.81 -21.26
C ILE A 377 8.41 10.09 -20.50
N VAL A 378 8.57 11.33 -20.04
CA VAL A 378 9.64 11.71 -19.12
C VAL A 378 9.13 11.58 -17.70
N CYS A 379 9.87 10.92 -16.82
CA CYS A 379 9.52 10.74 -15.41
C CYS A 379 10.75 10.91 -14.49
N PRO A 380 10.57 11.39 -13.25
CA PRO A 380 9.32 11.82 -12.63
C PRO A 380 8.79 13.17 -13.16
N GLN A 381 7.49 13.44 -13.00
CA GLN A 381 6.86 14.73 -13.31
C GLN A 381 5.97 15.19 -12.15
N GLY A 382 6.04 16.48 -11.80
CA GLY A 382 5.20 17.11 -10.79
C GLY A 382 5.66 16.88 -9.35
N GLN A 383 6.79 17.47 -8.96
CA GLN A 383 7.11 17.65 -7.54
C GLN A 383 6.23 18.72 -6.91
#